data_AF-A0A497JZ63-F1
#
_entry.id   AF-A0A497JZ63-F1
#
_cell.length_a   1.000
_cell.length_b   1.000
_cell.length_c   1.000
_cell.angle_alpha   90.00
_cell.angle_beta   90.00
_cell.angle_gamma   90.00
#
_symmetry.space_group_name_H-M   'P 1'
#
loop_
_entity.id
_entity.type
_entity.pdbx_description
1 polymer ?
#
loop_
_entity_poly.entity_id
_entity_poly.type
_entity_poly.pdbx_seq_one_letter_code
_entity_poly.pdbx_strand_id
1 'polypeptide(L)' 'YTSRIDNAKFLKERFSSDKLVLEAVDYLTKAANVYGRIIKLAGDGVSSEDEKEIISLLKEASIYERRAGILMIEAGSK' A
#
# COMPACT_ATOMS: atom_id res chain seq x y z
N TYR A 1 5.89 -5.04 0.06
CA TYR A 1 5.81 -4.51 1.45
C TYR A 1 6.78 -3.35 1.66
N THR A 2 8.09 -3.61 1.69
CA THR A 2 9.15 -2.64 2.04
C THR A 2 9.08 -1.35 1.21
N SER A 3 8.95 -1.45 -0.11
CA SER A 3 8.86 -0.26 -0.99
C SER A 3 7.69 0.67 -0.68
N ARG A 4 6.54 0.15 -0.21
CA ARG A 4 5.38 0.99 0.15
C ARG A 4 5.62 1.71 1.46
N ILE A 5 6.28 1.05 2.42
CA ILE A 5 6.70 1.67 3.68
C ILE A 5 7.74 2.76 3.43
N ASP A 6 8.74 2.49 2.59
CA ASP A 6 9.79 3.46 2.30
C ASP A 6 9.22 4.69 1.58
N ASN A 7 8.33 4.48 0.61
CA ASN A 7 7.61 5.58 -0.04
C ASN A 7 6.76 6.37 0.96
N ALA A 8 6.03 5.70 1.85
CA ALA A 8 5.22 6.35 2.86
C ALA A 8 6.07 7.20 3.83
N LYS A 9 7.23 6.69 4.26
CA LYS A 9 8.19 7.44 5.08
C LYS A 9 8.73 8.67 4.36
N PHE A 10 9.23 8.48 3.14
CA PHE A 10 9.76 9.57 2.32
C PHE A 10 8.73 10.70 2.13
N LEU A 11 7.50 10.34 1.76
CA LEU A 11 6.43 11.31 1.54
C LEU A 11 6.06 12.06 2.82
N LYS A 12 5.96 11.35 3.95
CA LYS A 12 5.66 11.95 5.25
C LYS A 12 6.74 12.93 5.72
N GLU A 13 8.00 12.60 5.50
CA GLU A 13 9.14 13.46 5.86
C GLU A 13 9.24 14.68 4.94
N ARG A 14 9.04 14.50 3.63
CA ARG A 14 9.26 15.56 2.63
C ARG A 14 8.09 16.55 2.51
N PHE A 15 6.87 16.10 2.80
CA PHE A 15 5.62 16.83 2.59
C PHE A 15 4.71 16.78 3.83
N SER A 16 5.29 16.99 5.02
CA SER A 16 4.61 16.83 6.31
C SER A 16 3.41 17.75 6.55
N SER A 17 3.24 18.79 5.72
CA SER A 17 2.12 19.74 5.79
C SER A 17 1.07 19.56 4.70
N ASP A 18 1.31 18.71 3.70
CA ASP A 18 0.35 18.48 2.61
C ASP A 18 -0.65 17.39 3.00
N LYS A 19 -1.91 17.78 3.20
CA LYS A 19 -2.99 16.88 3.60
C LYS A 19 -3.24 15.74 2.61
N LEU A 20 -3.15 15.99 1.30
CA LEU A 20 -3.37 14.96 0.28
C LEU A 20 -2.22 13.96 0.29
N VAL A 21 -0.98 14.43 0.45
CA VAL A 21 0.18 13.55 0.57
C VAL A 21 0.11 12.71 1.85
N LEU A 22 -0.31 13.29 2.98
CA LEU A 22 -0.51 12.54 4.22
C LEU A 22 -1.61 11.47 4.10
N GLU A 23 -2.69 11.74 3.36
CA GLU A 23 -3.71 10.73 3.08
C GLU A 23 -3.18 9.62 2.16
N ALA A 24 -2.34 9.97 1.17
CA ALA A 24 -1.67 8.98 0.32
C ALA A 24 -0.71 8.08 1.12
N VAL A 25 0.00 8.64 2.11
CA VAL A 25 0.85 7.91 3.06
C VAL A 25 0.06 6.86 3.83
N ASP A 26 -1.15 7.19 4.28
CA ASP A 26 -2.01 6.23 4.99
C ASP A 26 -2.44 5.07 4.08
N TYR A 27 -2.80 5.35 2.83
CA TYR A 27 -3.13 4.29 1.86
C TYR A 27 -1.94 3.41 1.50
N LEU A 28 -0.74 3.98 1.32
CA LEU A 28 0.48 3.20 1.10
C LEU A 28 0.81 2.31 2.29
N THR A 29 0.59 2.80 3.51
CA THR A 29 0.78 2.03 4.75
C THR A 29 -0.22 0.87 4.84
N LYS A 30 -1.49 1.09 4.47
CA LYS A 30 -2.51 0.03 4.39
C LYS A 30 -2.12 -1.02 3.34
N ALA A 31 -1.71 -0.60 2.14
CA ALA A 31 -1.24 -1.51 1.09
C ALA A 31 -0.03 -2.34 1.57
N ALA A 32 0.92 -1.72 2.27
CA ALA A 32 2.05 -2.40 2.85
C ALA A 32 1.59 -3.50 3.82
N ASN A 33 0.70 -3.19 4.76
CA ASN A 33 0.19 -4.19 5.73
C ASN A 33 -0.44 -5.40 5.03
N VAL A 34 -1.21 -5.17 3.96
CA VAL A 34 -1.80 -6.26 3.15
C VAL A 34 -0.71 -7.10 2.49
N TYR A 35 0.30 -6.47 1.86
CA TYR A 35 1.45 -7.21 1.31
C TYR A 35 2.22 -7.99 2.39
N GLY A 36 2.31 -7.47 3.61
CA GLY A 36 2.91 -8.19 4.74
C GLY A 36 2.14 -9.46 5.10
N ARG A 37 0.80 -9.43 5.02
CA ARG A 37 -0.04 -10.64 5.21
C ARG A 37 0.18 -11.65 4.09
N ILE A 38 0.23 -11.21 2.83
CA ILE A 38 0.50 -12.07 1.67
C ILE A 38 1.84 -12.81 1.84
N ILE A 39 2.90 -12.08 2.22
CA ILE A 39 4.23 -12.68 2.42
C ILE A 39 4.20 -13.74 3.54
N LYS A 40 3.45 -13.50 4.62
CA LYS A 40 3.28 -14.47 5.71
C LYS A 40 2.54 -15.73 5.24
N LEU A 41 1.44 -15.56 4.49
CA LEU A 41 0.68 -16.69 3.93
C LEU A 41 1.52 -17.54 2.97
N ALA A 42 2.35 -16.90 2.16
CA ALA A 42 3.21 -17.61 1.21
C ALA A 42 4.48 -18.25 1.82
N GLY A 43 4.76 -18.01 3.11
CA GLY A 43 6.04 -18.33 3.75
C GLY A 43 6.38 -19.82 3.80
N ASP A 44 5.37 -20.68 3.99
CA ASP A 44 5.53 -22.13 4.17
C ASP A 44 5.09 -22.93 2.92
N GLY A 45 4.95 -22.25 1.78
CA GLY A 45 4.31 -22.78 0.57
C GLY A 45 2.85 -22.33 0.46
N VAL A 46 2.29 -22.39 -0.75
CA VAL A 46 0.95 -21.87 -1.06
C VAL A 46 0.00 -23.04 -1.33
N SER A 47 -0.96 -23.27 -0.44
CA SER A 47 -2.09 -24.18 -0.69
C SER A 47 -3.13 -23.52 -1.62
N SER A 48 -4.11 -24.29 -2.09
CA SER A 48 -5.20 -23.73 -2.90
C SER A 48 -6.11 -22.77 -2.11
N GLU A 49 -6.22 -22.96 -0.80
CA GLU A 49 -6.91 -22.04 0.11
C GLU A 49 -6.11 -20.73 0.26
N ASP A 50 -4.79 -20.83 0.48
CA ASP A 50 -3.90 -19.67 0.55
C ASP A 50 -3.91 -18.89 -0.76
N GLU A 51 -3.92 -19.57 -1.91
CA GLU A 51 -3.98 -18.94 -3.22
C GLU A 51 -5.21 -18.03 -3.35
N LYS A 52 -6.39 -18.52 -2.96
CA LYS A 52 -7.63 -17.73 -2.99
C LYS A 52 -7.55 -16.51 -2.07
N GLU A 53 -7.02 -16.68 -0.86
CA GLU A 53 -6.84 -15.56 0.07
C GLU A 53 -5.82 -14.54 -0.46
N ILE A 54 -4.68 -15.00 -0.96
CA ILE A 54 -3.64 -14.16 -1.57
C ILE A 54 -4.21 -13.35 -2.73
N ILE A 55 -4.99 -13.96 -3.63
CA ILE A 55 -5.64 -13.25 -4.73
C ILE A 55 -6.59 -12.15 -4.21
N SER A 56 -7.37 -12.45 -3.17
CA SER A 56 -8.26 -11.47 -2.53
C SER A 56 -7.47 -10.29 -1.94
N LEU A 57 -6.40 -10.59 -1.21
CA LEU A 57 -5.51 -9.59 -0.61
C LEU A 57 -4.79 -8.75 -1.67
N LEU A 58 -4.36 -9.35 -2.78
CA LEU A 58 -3.75 -8.61 -3.90
C LEU A 58 -4.74 -7.59 -4.50
N LYS A 59 -6.01 -7.99 -4.66
CA LYS A 59 -7.07 -7.07 -5.08
C LYS A 59 -7.26 -5.95 -4.07
N GLU A 60 -7.31 -6.25 -2.77
CA GLU A 60 -7.42 -5.24 -1.71
C GLU A 60 -6.24 -4.25 -1.74
N ALA A 61 -5.01 -4.75 -1.80
CA ALA A 61 -3.81 -3.91 -1.90
C ALA A 61 -3.89 -2.96 -3.10
N SER A 62 -4.31 -3.46 -4.28
CA SER A 62 -4.43 -2.66 -5.50
C SER A 62 -5.38 -1.46 -5.34
N ILE A 63 -6.44 -1.60 -4.55
CA ILE A 63 -7.39 -0.51 -4.27
C ILE A 63 -6.69 0.60 -3.48
N TYR A 64 -5.92 0.24 -2.46
CA TYR A 64 -5.16 1.22 -1.68
C TYR A 64 -4.08 1.89 -2.51
N GLU A 65 -3.35 1.14 -3.35
CA GLU A 65 -2.33 1.72 -4.23
C GLU A 65 -2.93 2.70 -5.24
N ARG A 66 -4.07 2.35 -5.83
CA ARG A 66 -4.80 3.23 -6.74
C ARG A 66 -5.21 4.54 -6.06
N ARG A 67 -5.76 4.45 -4.84
CA ARG A 67 -6.17 5.65 -4.07
C ARG A 67 -4.98 6.54 -3.74
N ALA A 68 -3.87 5.94 -3.28
CA ALA A 68 -2.64 6.68 -3.05
C ALA A 68 -2.14 7.38 -4.32
N GLY A 69 -2.14 6.69 -5.47
CA GLY A 69 -1.71 7.26 -6.74
C GLY A 69 -2.56 8.45 -7.20
N ILE A 70 -3.89 8.37 -7.07
CA ILE A 70 -4.81 9.48 -7.38
C ILE A 70 -4.49 10.70 -6.52
N LEU A 71 -4.38 10.53 -5.20
CA LEU A 71 -4.06 11.61 -4.28
C LEU A 71 -2.71 12.27 -4.59
N MET A 72 -1.72 11.48 -4.99
CA MET A 72 -0.41 12.00 -5.39
C MET A 72 -0.47 12.84 -6.67
N ILE A 73 -1.29 12.44 -7.65
CA ILE A 73 -1.54 13.24 -8.88
C ILE A 73 -2.23 14.55 -8.52
N GLU A 74 -3.25 14.50 -7.66
CA GLU A 74 -3.99 15.68 -7.22
C GLU A 74 -3.11 16.65 -6.41
N ALA A 75 -2.23 16.13 -5.56
CA ALA A 75 -1.27 16.93 -4.80
C ALA A 75 -0.28 17.68 -5.71
N GLY A 76 0.23 17.01 -6.76
CA GLY A 76 1.17 17.60 -7.72
C GLY A 76 0.54 18.52 -8.76
N SER A 77 -0.79 18.59 -8.82
CA SER A 77 -1.54 19.45 -9.77
C SER A 77 -1.94 20.80 -9.16
N LYS A 78 -1.44 21.13 -7.96
CA LYS A 78 -1.59 22.42 -7.29
C LYS A 78 -0.38 23.30 -7.54
#